data_AF-A0A7X8B4M0-F1
#
_entry.id   AF-A0A7X8B4M0-F1
#
_cell.length_a   1.000
_cell.length_b   1.000
_cell.length_c   1.000
_cell.angle_alpha   90.00
_cell.angle_beta   90.00
_cell.angle_gamma   90.00
#
_symmetry.space_group_name_H-M   'P 1'
#
loop_
_entity.id
_entity.type
_entity.pdbx_description
1 polymer ?
#
loop_
_entity_poly.entity_id
_entity_poly.type
_entity_poly.pdbx_seq_one_letter_code
_entity_poly.pdbx_strand_id
1 'polypeptide(L)'
;MWRKGTKALLVWSAATLVIFCGLPSAHGKRLRLLDTRNEYGGRTHEETYSAQDGEHREGILRIVFHRDAKGLVKQTDTHFLHEHAQAHHIILRRQFYSHAPQRKPVLTRVEFYYTPRFSDSQGIHRCERHYDEEGKESRADFHFTSEWEKRKNYAKLEVYYDDKGEITKQVYVDSMGRIIASEDRDGNPL
;
A
#
# COMPACT_ATOMS: atom_id res chain seq x y z
N MET A 1 12.79 -28.36 20.83
CA MET A 1 13.02 -26.90 20.88
C MET A 1 13.40 -26.44 19.47
N TRP A 2 12.40 -26.06 18.66
CA TRP A 2 12.55 -25.69 17.25
C TRP A 2 11.86 -24.34 17.05
N ARG A 3 12.63 -23.27 16.84
CA ARG A 3 12.09 -21.99 16.35
C ARG A 3 12.29 -21.97 14.84
N LYS A 4 11.21 -22.22 14.08
CA LYS A 4 11.16 -21.93 12.65
C LYS A 4 10.91 -20.42 12.50
N GLY A 5 11.93 -19.70 12.03
CA GLY A 5 11.77 -18.34 11.55
C GLY A 5 10.95 -18.34 10.27
N THR A 6 9.76 -17.75 10.32
CA THR A 6 8.96 -17.41 9.15
C THR A 6 9.66 -16.28 8.40
N LYS A 7 10.33 -16.63 7.29
CA LYS A 7 10.83 -15.65 6.34
C LYS A 7 9.61 -15.00 5.68
N ALA A 8 9.39 -13.71 5.94
CA ALA A 8 8.42 -12.92 5.20
C ALA A 8 8.82 -12.91 3.71
N LEU A 9 7.92 -13.39 2.85
CA LEU A 9 8.09 -13.30 1.41
C LEU A 9 8.10 -11.83 1.01
N LEU A 10 9.25 -11.36 0.55
CA LEU A 10 9.42 -10.04 -0.05
C LEU A 10 8.88 -10.11 -1.49
N VAL A 11 7.62 -9.70 -1.70
CA VAL A 11 7.06 -9.57 -3.04
C VAL A 11 7.61 -8.28 -3.67
N TRP A 12 8.56 -8.43 -4.58
CA TRP A 12 9.02 -7.34 -5.45
C TRP A 12 7.92 -7.03 -6.47
N SER A 13 7.30 -5.86 -6.41
CA SER A 13 6.42 -5.36 -7.47
C SER A 13 7.16 -4.27 -8.25
N ALA A 14 7.55 -4.59 -9.49
CA ALA A 14 8.13 -3.66 -10.43
C ALA A 14 7.13 -2.53 -10.74
N ALA A 15 7.60 -1.28 -10.67
CA ALA A 15 6.84 -0.10 -11.05
C ALA A 15 6.77 0.01 -12.58
N THR A 16 5.74 -0.56 -13.19
CA THR A 16 5.46 -0.36 -14.62
C THR A 16 4.85 1.02 -14.83
N LEU A 17 5.69 1.97 -15.25
CA LEU A 17 5.26 3.31 -15.68
C LEU A 17 4.65 3.20 -17.08
N VAL A 18 3.32 3.22 -17.17
CA VAL A 18 2.61 3.24 -18.47
C VAL A 18 2.54 4.68 -18.98
N ILE A 19 3.31 4.98 -20.03
CA ILE A 19 3.20 6.22 -20.82
C ILE A 19 2.38 5.88 -22.07
N PHE A 20 1.15 6.41 -22.16
CA PHE A 20 0.23 6.13 -23.27
C PHE A 20 0.28 7.27 -24.31
N CYS A 21 0.84 7.00 -25.48
CA CYS A 21 0.65 7.81 -26.69
C CYS A 21 -0.26 7.05 -27.66
N GLY A 22 -1.49 7.57 -27.83
CA GLY A 22 -2.48 7.40 -28.91
C GLY A 22 -2.60 6.08 -29.70
N LEU A 23 -3.78 5.42 -29.62
CA LEU A 23 -4.86 5.38 -30.63
C LEU A 23 -6.02 4.51 -30.10
N PRO A 24 -7.29 4.83 -30.40
CA PRO A 24 -8.44 4.12 -29.84
C PRO A 24 -8.74 2.84 -30.65
N SER A 25 -8.11 1.74 -30.26
CA SER A 25 -8.65 0.41 -30.54
C SER A 25 -9.77 0.16 -29.54
N ALA A 26 -11.01 0.03 -30.00
CA ALA A 26 -12.17 -0.28 -29.18
C ALA A 26 -12.02 -1.69 -28.57
N HIS A 27 -11.30 -1.84 -27.46
CA HIS A 27 -11.07 -3.12 -26.78
C HIS A 27 -11.01 -2.92 -25.26
N GLY A 28 -11.86 -3.67 -24.53
CA GLY A 28 -11.72 -4.10 -23.12
C GLY A 28 -11.87 -3.07 -22.00
N LYS A 29 -11.18 -1.93 -22.11
CA LYS A 29 -10.99 -0.99 -21.01
C LYS A 29 -12.12 0.03 -20.92
N ARG A 30 -12.79 0.11 -19.76
CA ARG A 30 -13.81 1.12 -19.49
C ARG A 30 -13.23 2.26 -18.64
N LEU A 31 -13.23 3.47 -19.21
CA LEU A 31 -12.85 4.70 -18.52
C LEU A 31 -14.10 5.43 -18.00
N ARG A 32 -14.10 5.84 -16.73
CA ARG A 32 -15.18 6.61 -16.11
C ARG A 32 -14.63 7.80 -15.32
N LEU A 33 -15.10 9.01 -15.60
CA LEU A 33 -14.82 10.18 -14.76
C LEU A 33 -15.65 10.08 -13.47
N LEU A 34 -15.00 10.18 -12.32
CA LEU A 34 -15.65 10.15 -11.01
C LEU A 34 -15.81 11.54 -10.41
N ASP A 35 -14.79 12.38 -10.56
CA ASP A 35 -14.77 13.74 -10.02
C ASP A 35 -13.99 14.69 -10.95
N THR A 36 -14.46 15.93 -11.06
CA THR A 36 -13.80 17.00 -11.80
C THR A 36 -12.89 17.87 -10.93
N ARG A 37 -13.06 17.84 -9.60
CA ARG A 37 -12.27 18.60 -8.63
C ARG A 37 -12.15 17.87 -7.28
N ASN A 38 -11.23 16.92 -7.23
CA ASN A 38 -10.90 16.12 -6.05
C ASN A 38 -10.11 16.92 -4.99
N GLU A 39 -9.69 16.24 -3.92
CA GLU A 39 -8.88 16.78 -2.82
C GLU A 39 -7.51 17.35 -3.24
N TYR A 40 -7.02 17.00 -4.44
CA TYR A 40 -5.80 17.55 -5.04
C TYR A 40 -6.07 18.69 -6.04
N GLY A 41 -7.33 19.13 -6.15
CA GLY A 41 -7.78 20.19 -7.04
C GLY A 41 -7.86 19.78 -8.51
N GLY A 42 -7.69 18.50 -8.84
CA GLY A 42 -7.76 17.97 -10.20
C GLY A 42 -8.85 16.93 -10.39
N ARG A 43 -8.70 16.06 -11.40
CA ARG A 43 -9.72 15.07 -11.78
C ARG A 43 -9.45 13.72 -11.16
N THR A 44 -10.53 13.01 -10.84
CA THR A 44 -10.49 11.59 -10.48
C THR A 44 -11.19 10.77 -11.56
N HIS A 45 -10.54 9.73 -12.06
CA HIS A 45 -11.13 8.79 -13.00
C HIS A 45 -10.82 7.35 -12.62
N GLU A 46 -11.68 6.45 -13.06
CA GLU A 46 -11.61 5.01 -12.86
C GLU A 46 -11.37 4.31 -14.20
N GLU A 47 -10.48 3.34 -14.19
CA GLU A 47 -10.27 2.38 -15.27
C GLU A 47 -10.70 1.00 -14.76
N THR A 48 -11.67 0.38 -15.43
CA THR A 48 -12.10 -1.00 -15.15
C THR A 48 -11.59 -1.92 -16.25
N TYR A 49 -11.08 -3.09 -15.85
CA TYR A 49 -10.49 -4.08 -16.74
C TYR A 49 -11.41 -5.29 -16.87
N SER A 50 -11.39 -5.90 -18.04
CA SER A 50 -12.12 -7.09 -18.43
C SER A 50 -11.18 -8.29 -18.55
N ALA A 51 -11.71 -9.51 -18.61
CA ALA A 51 -10.89 -10.74 -18.69
C ALA A 51 -9.91 -10.81 -19.89
N GLN A 52 -10.08 -9.96 -20.89
CA GLN A 52 -9.20 -9.87 -22.06
C GLN A 52 -7.98 -8.97 -21.80
N ASP A 53 -8.04 -8.09 -20.79
CA ASP A 53 -6.99 -7.15 -20.44
C ASP A 53 -5.87 -7.86 -19.64
N GLY A 54 -4.63 -7.36 -19.78
CA GLY A 54 -3.48 -7.91 -19.05
C GLY A 54 -3.63 -7.74 -17.53
N GLU A 55 -4.06 -6.55 -17.12
CA GLU A 55 -4.26 -6.15 -15.73
C GLU A 55 -5.29 -7.06 -15.03
N HIS A 56 -6.37 -7.42 -15.71
CA HIS A 56 -7.35 -8.36 -15.16
C HIS A 56 -6.76 -9.75 -14.96
N ARG A 57 -5.92 -10.23 -15.90
CA ARG A 57 -5.21 -11.51 -15.76
C ARG A 57 -4.18 -11.48 -14.63
N GLU A 58 -3.65 -10.30 -14.31
CA GLU A 58 -2.83 -10.06 -13.11
C GLU A 58 -3.64 -9.91 -11.82
N GLY A 59 -4.98 -9.97 -11.90
CA GLY A 59 -5.86 -9.92 -10.74
C GLY A 59 -6.40 -8.53 -10.40
N ILE A 60 -6.21 -7.54 -11.25
CA ILE A 60 -6.68 -6.17 -11.04
C ILE A 60 -8.09 -6.01 -11.61
N LEU A 61 -9.04 -5.62 -10.75
CA LEU A 61 -10.41 -5.34 -11.16
C LEU A 61 -10.52 -3.93 -11.77
N ARG A 62 -9.98 -2.94 -11.05
CA ARG A 62 -10.00 -1.53 -11.46
C ARG A 62 -8.90 -0.73 -10.78
N ILE A 63 -8.55 0.40 -11.40
CA ILE A 63 -7.66 1.41 -10.81
C ILE A 63 -8.36 2.77 -10.82
N VAL A 64 -8.38 3.45 -9.67
CA VAL A 64 -8.83 4.83 -9.56
C VAL A 64 -7.62 5.75 -9.45
N PHE A 65 -7.55 6.75 -10.32
CA PHE A 65 -6.46 7.70 -10.41
C PHE A 65 -6.92 9.08 -9.94
N HIS A 66 -6.25 9.62 -8.93
CA HIS A 66 -6.48 10.96 -8.42
C HIS A 66 -5.36 11.87 -8.94
N ARG A 67 -5.71 12.86 -9.76
CA ARG A 67 -4.76 13.80 -10.35
C ARG A 67 -4.89 15.18 -9.71
N ASP A 68 -3.81 15.93 -9.68
CA ASP A 68 -3.82 17.35 -9.34
C ASP A 68 -4.32 18.22 -10.51
N ALA A 69 -4.42 19.53 -10.29
CA ALA A 69 -4.84 20.50 -11.30
C ALA A 69 -3.92 20.55 -12.54
N LYS A 70 -2.67 20.07 -12.44
CA LYS A 70 -1.71 19.96 -13.55
C LYS A 70 -1.81 18.62 -14.28
N GLY A 71 -2.69 17.72 -13.85
CA GLY A 71 -2.88 16.39 -14.42
C GLY A 71 -1.89 15.33 -13.91
N LEU A 72 -1.06 15.66 -12.92
CA LEU A 72 -0.09 14.73 -12.34
C LEU A 72 -0.80 13.79 -11.35
N VAL A 73 -0.50 12.49 -11.40
CA VAL A 73 -1.10 11.49 -10.52
C VAL A 73 -0.57 11.67 -9.10
N LYS A 74 -1.45 12.02 -8.15
CA LYS A 74 -1.12 12.16 -6.73
C LYS A 74 -1.39 10.90 -5.94
N GLN A 75 -2.41 10.13 -6.34
CA GLN A 75 -2.78 8.87 -5.72
C GLN A 75 -3.34 7.88 -6.74
N THR A 76 -3.08 6.60 -6.53
CA THR A 76 -3.75 5.49 -7.23
C THR A 76 -4.34 4.48 -6.24
N ASP A 77 -5.58 4.07 -6.48
CA ASP A 77 -6.27 3.03 -5.72
C ASP A 77 -6.48 1.82 -6.64
N THR A 78 -5.71 0.75 -6.41
CA THR A 78 -5.83 -0.53 -7.13
C THR A 78 -6.73 -1.48 -6.36
N HIS A 79 -7.89 -1.81 -6.94
CA HIS A 79 -8.80 -2.80 -6.39
C HIS A 79 -8.56 -4.15 -7.06
N PHE A 80 -8.43 -5.20 -6.27
CA PHE A 80 -8.15 -6.54 -6.77
C PHE A 80 -9.43 -7.37 -6.95
N LEU A 81 -9.38 -8.30 -7.90
CA LEU A 81 -10.38 -9.36 -8.05
C LEU A 81 -10.43 -10.20 -6.78
N HIS A 82 -11.59 -10.80 -6.50
CA HIS A 82 -11.79 -11.62 -5.32
C HIS A 82 -10.74 -12.74 -5.20
N GLU A 83 -10.49 -13.49 -6.27
CA GLU A 83 -9.52 -14.59 -6.28
C GLU A 83 -8.10 -14.12 -5.98
N HIS A 84 -7.67 -13.02 -6.60
CA HIS A 84 -6.36 -12.41 -6.33
C HIS A 84 -6.28 -11.91 -4.88
N ALA A 85 -7.33 -11.26 -4.39
CA ALA A 85 -7.39 -10.79 -3.01
C ALA A 85 -7.34 -11.94 -2.00
N GLN A 86 -7.97 -13.08 -2.27
CA GLN A 86 -7.86 -14.26 -1.41
C GLN A 86 -6.46 -14.87 -1.44
N ALA A 87 -5.83 -14.94 -2.61
CA ALA A 87 -4.49 -15.51 -2.79
C ALA A 87 -3.38 -14.66 -2.16
N HIS A 88 -3.47 -13.33 -2.29
CA HIS A 88 -2.45 -12.38 -1.83
C HIS A 88 -2.86 -11.62 -0.57
N HIS A 89 -4.05 -11.90 -0.05
CA HIS A 89 -4.63 -11.30 1.15
C HIS A 89 -4.92 -9.80 1.07
N ILE A 90 -4.77 -9.15 -0.09
CA ILE A 90 -4.89 -7.70 -0.28
C ILE A 90 -6.14 -7.39 -1.11
N ILE A 91 -7.05 -6.57 -0.57
CA ILE A 91 -8.27 -6.12 -1.28
C ILE A 91 -8.06 -4.80 -2.02
N LEU A 92 -7.21 -3.93 -1.47
CA LEU A 92 -6.93 -2.60 -2.00
C LEU A 92 -5.46 -2.26 -1.71
N ARG A 93 -4.78 -1.77 -2.74
CA ARG A 93 -3.49 -1.10 -2.63
C ARG A 93 -3.68 0.37 -3.01
N ARG A 94 -3.35 1.28 -2.11
CA ARG A 94 -3.36 2.73 -2.37
C ARG A 94 -1.93 3.27 -2.38
N GLN A 95 -1.55 3.99 -3.42
CA GLN A 95 -0.19 4.52 -3.59
C GLN A 95 -0.22 6.04 -3.69
N PHE A 96 0.76 6.72 -3.07
CA PHE A 96 0.84 8.18 -3.04
C PHE A 96 2.16 8.67 -3.64
N TYR A 97 2.08 9.71 -4.46
CA TYR A 97 3.21 10.21 -5.24
C TYR A 97 3.50 11.68 -4.94
N SER A 98 4.78 11.98 -4.71
CA SER A 98 5.30 13.34 -4.71
C SER A 98 5.85 13.70 -6.09
N HIS A 99 5.66 14.96 -6.47
CA HIS A 99 6.12 15.52 -7.73
C HIS A 99 6.92 16.78 -7.41
N ALA A 100 8.19 16.77 -7.79
CA ALA A 100 9.06 17.93 -7.70
C ALA A 100 9.45 18.38 -9.12
N PRO A 101 9.67 19.69 -9.36
CA PRO A 101 10.13 20.18 -10.65
C PRO A 101 11.37 19.41 -11.13
N GLN A 102 11.37 18.99 -12.38
CA GLN A 102 12.50 18.29 -13.03
C GLN A 102 12.91 16.94 -12.40
N ARG A 103 12.17 16.42 -11.40
CA ARG A 103 12.37 15.08 -10.87
C ARG A 103 11.25 14.16 -11.36
N LYS A 104 11.56 12.86 -11.48
CA LYS A 104 10.53 11.83 -11.71
C LYS A 104 9.59 11.78 -10.50
N PRO A 105 8.32 11.35 -10.68
CA PRO A 105 7.43 11.11 -9.57
C PRO A 105 8.05 10.11 -8.59
N VAL A 106 8.02 10.43 -7.30
CA VAL A 106 8.55 9.57 -6.24
C VAL A 106 7.38 8.97 -5.48
N LEU A 107 7.37 7.64 -5.36
CA LEU A 107 6.44 6.94 -4.47
C LEU A 107 6.83 7.28 -3.04
N THR A 108 5.91 7.87 -2.28
CA THR A 108 6.18 8.32 -0.89
C THR A 108 5.50 7.45 0.15
N ARG A 109 4.35 6.86 -0.21
CA ARG A 109 3.59 6.01 0.69
C ARG A 109 2.77 4.97 -0.07
N VAL A 110 2.64 3.79 0.49
CA VAL A 110 1.72 2.74 0.03
C VAL A 110 0.91 2.24 1.21
N GLU A 111 -0.41 2.16 1.06
CA GLU A 111 -1.31 1.52 2.00
C GLU A 111 -1.82 0.20 1.40
N PHE A 112 -1.80 -0.85 2.20
CA PHE A 112 -2.41 -2.15 1.90
C PHE A 112 -3.57 -2.37 2.85
N TYR A 113 -4.73 -2.71 2.30
CA TYR A 113 -5.90 -3.12 3.05
C TYR A 113 -6.08 -4.62 2.86
N TYR A 114 -6.19 -5.35 3.95
CA TYR A 114 -6.21 -6.80 3.91
C TYR A 114 -7.62 -7.38 3.90
N THR A 115 -7.73 -8.61 3.39
CA THR A 115 -8.97 -9.40 3.48
C THR A 115 -9.38 -9.62 4.95
N PRO A 116 -10.69 -9.77 5.24
CA PRO A 116 -11.16 -10.14 6.57
C PRO A 116 -10.51 -11.42 7.08
N ARG A 117 -10.45 -12.48 6.26
CA ARG A 117 -9.81 -13.76 6.62
C ARG A 117 -8.35 -13.60 7.08
N PHE A 118 -7.56 -12.79 6.37
CA PHE A 118 -6.19 -12.51 6.78
C PHE A 118 -6.16 -11.74 8.09
N SER A 119 -6.99 -10.69 8.20
CA SER A 119 -7.09 -9.83 9.38
C SER A 119 -7.49 -10.61 10.63
N ASP A 120 -8.42 -11.56 10.52
CA ASP A 120 -8.84 -12.42 11.64
C ASP A 120 -7.71 -13.32 12.11
N SER A 121 -6.90 -13.83 11.17
CA SER A 121 -5.80 -14.76 11.46
C SER A 121 -4.53 -14.08 11.98
N GLN A 122 -4.14 -12.95 11.39
CA GLN A 122 -2.89 -12.25 11.67
C GLN A 122 -3.08 -11.03 12.58
N GLY A 123 -4.33 -10.60 12.78
CA GLY A 123 -4.65 -9.39 13.51
C GLY A 123 -4.42 -8.10 12.75
N ILE A 124 -3.87 -8.11 11.53
CA ILE A 124 -3.51 -6.89 10.77
C ILE A 124 -4.60 -6.61 9.74
N HIS A 125 -5.22 -5.43 9.80
CA HIS A 125 -6.24 -5.02 8.81
C HIS A 125 -5.73 -3.99 7.80
N ARG A 126 -4.65 -3.26 8.15
CA ARG A 126 -4.02 -2.27 7.27
C ARG A 126 -2.52 -2.18 7.53
N CYS A 127 -1.74 -1.99 6.47
CA CYS A 127 -0.31 -1.68 6.56
C CYS A 127 0.00 -0.43 5.74
N GLU A 128 0.73 0.52 6.31
CA GLU A 128 1.27 1.68 5.60
C GLU A 128 2.79 1.53 5.46
N ARG A 129 3.33 1.72 4.27
CA ARG A 129 4.77 1.78 4.02
C ARG A 129 5.15 3.17 3.56
N HIS A 130 6.19 3.74 4.15
CA HIS A 130 6.70 5.08 3.84
C HIS A 130 8.07 4.95 3.20
N TYR A 131 8.30 5.78 2.18
CA TYR A 131 9.50 5.76 1.36
C TYR A 131 10.19 7.13 1.44
N ASP A 132 11.51 7.11 1.51
CA ASP A 132 12.33 8.32 1.45
C ASP A 132 12.43 8.89 0.02
N GLU A 133 13.19 9.97 -0.15
CA GLU A 133 13.36 10.64 -1.44
C GLU A 133 14.10 9.79 -2.49
N GLU A 134 14.83 8.77 -2.06
CA GLU A 134 15.54 7.82 -2.92
C GLU A 134 14.63 6.64 -3.31
N GLY A 135 13.41 6.59 -2.76
CA GLY A 135 12.44 5.53 -3.00
C GLY A 135 12.68 4.29 -2.16
N LYS A 136 13.48 4.40 -1.08
CA LYS A 136 13.75 3.30 -0.17
C LYS A 136 12.81 3.33 1.03
N GLU A 137 12.36 2.16 1.46
CA GLU A 137 11.44 2.02 2.59
C GLU A 137 12.13 2.46 3.89
N SER A 138 11.58 3.45 4.56
CA SER A 138 12.11 4.04 5.80
C SER A 138 11.29 3.66 7.03
N ARG A 139 9.99 3.39 6.83
CA ARG A 139 9.07 2.97 7.91
C ARG A 139 7.90 2.15 7.39
N ALA A 140 7.45 1.19 8.18
CA ALA A 140 6.17 0.50 8.01
C ALA A 140 5.30 0.59 9.27
N ASP A 141 4.03 0.96 9.11
CA ASP A 141 3.04 1.03 10.18
C ASP A 141 2.01 -0.09 9.99
N PHE A 142 1.95 -1.04 10.93
CA PHE A 142 0.98 -2.12 10.94
C PHE A 142 -0.16 -1.78 11.89
N HIS A 143 -1.39 -1.70 11.36
CA HIS A 143 -2.60 -1.41 12.12
C HIS A 143 -3.35 -2.70 12.42
N PHE A 144 -3.59 -2.94 13.71
CA PHE A 144 -4.17 -4.16 14.20
C PHE A 144 -5.66 -4.04 14.46
N THR A 145 -6.37 -5.17 14.43
CA THR A 145 -7.80 -5.26 14.76
C THR A 145 -8.02 -5.01 16.25
N SER A 146 -9.23 -4.60 16.62
CA SER A 146 -9.62 -4.44 18.03
C SER A 146 -9.47 -5.75 18.83
N GLU A 147 -9.75 -6.90 18.20
CA GLU A 147 -9.56 -8.22 18.83
C GLU A 147 -8.08 -8.57 19.05
N TRP A 148 -7.18 -8.06 18.22
CA TRP A 148 -5.75 -8.15 18.48
C TRP A 148 -5.34 -7.26 19.66
N GLU A 149 -5.80 -6.02 19.68
CA GLU A 149 -5.52 -5.07 20.76
C GLU A 149 -5.96 -5.61 22.11
N LYS A 150 -7.17 -6.17 22.23
CA LYS A 150 -7.64 -6.81 23.47
C LYS A 150 -6.72 -7.92 23.99
N ARG A 151 -6.03 -8.63 23.09
CA ARG A 151 -5.15 -9.76 23.42
C ARG A 151 -3.69 -9.36 23.65
N LYS A 152 -3.22 -8.30 22.99
CA LYS A 152 -1.80 -7.90 22.95
C LYS A 152 -1.53 -6.53 23.55
N ASN A 153 -2.58 -5.78 23.87
CA ASN A 153 -2.55 -4.44 24.46
C ASN A 153 -1.87 -3.38 23.59
N TYR A 154 -1.80 -3.56 22.27
CA TYR A 154 -1.38 -2.52 21.32
C TYR A 154 -2.23 -2.57 20.05
N ALA A 155 -2.48 -1.40 19.46
CA ALA A 155 -3.30 -1.22 18.26
C ALA A 155 -2.45 -1.00 17.00
N LYS A 156 -1.19 -0.59 17.15
CA LYS A 156 -0.28 -0.29 16.05
C LYS A 156 1.16 -0.69 16.37
N LEU A 157 1.87 -1.17 15.36
CA LEU A 157 3.32 -1.39 15.39
C LEU A 157 3.97 -0.53 14.31
N GLU A 158 4.90 0.33 14.69
CA GLU A 158 5.74 1.08 13.77
C GLU A 158 7.11 0.40 13.68
N VAL A 159 7.59 0.12 12.47
CA VAL A 159 8.88 -0.51 12.21
C VAL A 159 9.71 0.45 11.36
N TYR A 160 10.91 0.75 11.82
CA TYR A 160 11.84 1.67 11.15
C TYR A 160 13.00 0.90 10.52
N TYR A 161 13.47 1.39 9.38
CA TYR A 161 14.51 0.75 8.59
C TYR A 161 15.72 1.67 8.37
N ASP A 162 16.92 1.09 8.28
CA ASP A 162 18.14 1.79 7.90
C ASP A 162 18.35 1.82 6.36
N ASP A 163 19.51 2.33 5.93
CA ASP A 163 20.00 2.41 4.56
C ASP A 163 20.22 1.06 3.84
N LYS A 164 20.17 -0.05 4.57
CA LYS A 164 20.24 -1.41 4.03
C LYS A 164 18.89 -2.11 4.02
N GLY A 165 17.84 -1.46 4.55
CA GLY A 165 16.52 -2.06 4.72
C GLY A 165 16.46 -2.99 5.93
N GLU A 166 17.43 -2.92 6.85
CA GLU A 166 17.40 -3.65 8.10
C GLU A 166 16.56 -2.90 9.13
N ILE A 167 15.84 -3.64 9.98
CA ILE A 167 15.07 -3.04 11.08
C ILE A 167 16.05 -2.38 12.04
N THR A 168 15.75 -1.16 12.46
CA THR A 168 16.50 -0.43 13.49
C THR A 168 15.73 -0.26 14.78
N LYS A 169 14.40 -0.13 14.67
CA LYS A 169 13.52 0.18 15.79
C LYS A 169 12.12 -0.34 15.55
N GLN A 170 11.48 -0.82 16.61
CA GLN A 170 10.07 -1.17 16.67
C GLN A 170 9.38 -0.35 17.77
N VAL A 171 8.18 0.15 17.51
CA VAL A 171 7.39 0.95 18.46
C VAL A 171 5.97 0.41 18.53
N TYR A 172 5.56 0.02 19.74
CA TYR A 172 4.22 -0.49 20.02
C TYR A 172 3.37 0.66 20.56
N VAL A 173 2.23 0.90 19.91
CA VAL A 173 1.36 2.05 20.18
C VAL A 173 -0.06 1.57 20.49
N ASP A 174 -0.68 2.13 21.53
CA ASP A 174 -2.07 1.83 21.88
C ASP A 174 -3.08 2.55 20.98
N SER A 175 -4.38 2.28 21.15
CA SER A 175 -5.45 2.95 20.40
C SER A 175 -5.57 4.44 20.66
N MET A 176 -5.00 4.94 21.76
CA MET A 176 -4.94 6.38 22.06
C MET A 176 -3.73 7.07 21.43
N GLY A 177 -2.87 6.32 20.72
CA GLY A 177 -1.65 6.86 20.12
C GLY A 177 -0.48 6.96 21.09
N ARG A 178 -0.57 6.37 22.29
CA ARG A 178 0.51 6.38 23.29
C ARG A 178 1.48 5.23 23.02
N ILE A 179 2.77 5.51 23.14
CA ILE A 179 3.82 4.49 23.05
C ILE A 179 3.77 3.64 24.32
N ILE A 180 3.65 2.32 24.15
CA ILE A 180 3.65 1.33 25.24
C ILE A 180 5.04 0.76 25.44
N ALA A 181 5.77 0.53 24.34
CA ALA A 181 7.12 0.00 24.34
C ALA A 181 7.85 0.40 23.07
N SER A 182 9.17 0.49 23.16
CA SER A 182 10.07 0.58 22.02
C SER A 182 11.21 -0.41 22.19
N GLU A 183 11.60 -1.03 21.08
CA GLU A 183 12.67 -2.03 21.05
C GLU A 183 13.62 -1.76 19.87
N ASP A 184 14.88 -2.11 20.04
CA ASP A 184 15.85 -2.15 18.94
C ASP A 184 15.63 -3.38 18.04
N ARG A 185 16.52 -3.57 17.06
CA ARG A 185 16.44 -4.70 16.13
C ARG A 185 16.60 -6.08 16.79
N ASP A 186 17.27 -6.13 17.94
CA ASP A 186 17.59 -7.34 18.68
C ASP A 186 16.50 -7.65 19.75
N GLY A 187 15.50 -6.77 19.88
CA GLY A 187 14.41 -6.88 20.84
C GLY A 187 14.76 -6.33 22.22
N ASN A 188 15.84 -5.55 22.34
CA ASN A 188 16.17 -4.89 23.60
C ASN A 188 15.33 -3.62 23.75
N PRO A 189 14.78 -3.34 24.95
CA PRO A 189 14.08 -2.09 25.20
C PRO A 189 14.94 -0.86 24.94
N LEU A 190 14.33 0.17 24.34
CA LEU A 190 14.90 1.51 24.10
C LEU A 190 14.31 2.55 25.05
#